data_AF-A0A059AIL9-F1
#
_entry.id   AF-A0A059AIL9-F1
#
_cell.length_a   1.000
_cell.length_b   1.000
_cell.length_c   1.000
_cell.angle_alpha   90.00
_cell.angle_beta   90.00
_cell.angle_gamma   90.00
#
_symmetry.space_group_name_H-M   'P 1'
#
loop_
_entity.id
_entity.type
_entity.pdbx_description
1 polymer ?
#
loop_
_entity_poly.entity_id
_entity_poly.type
_entity_poly.pdbx_seq_one_letter_code
_entity_poly.pdbx_strand_id
1 'polypeptide(L)'
;MLMLKFKVTSAHSACCAELDVAIVKATNHVECPPKERHLRKIAFATSAVRPRADVAYCIQALSRRLTKTHNWTVALKTLIVIHRLLREGDPTFREELLAFSQRGRILQLSNFKDDSSPIV
;
A
#
# COMPACT_ATOMS: atom_id res chain seq x y z
N MET A 1 5.75 12.87 -30.23
CA MET A 1 4.65 12.36 -29.37
C MET A 1 4.81 10.90 -28.92
N LEU A 2 5.34 9.97 -29.75
CA LEU A 2 5.52 8.56 -29.36
C LEU A 2 6.58 8.32 -28.26
N MET A 3 7.74 8.97 -28.33
CA MET A 3 8.82 8.78 -27.34
C MET A 3 8.48 9.27 -25.92
N LEU A 4 7.63 10.29 -25.81
CA LEU A 4 7.13 10.78 -24.53
C LEU A 4 6.21 9.75 -23.86
N LYS A 5 5.34 9.07 -24.63
CA LYS A 5 4.47 8.01 -24.10
C LYS A 5 5.27 6.81 -23.59
N PHE A 6 6.32 6.39 -24.30
CA PHE A 6 7.17 5.27 -23.90
C PHE A 6 8.03 5.59 -22.65
N LYS A 7 8.53 6.84 -22.55
CA LYS A 7 9.25 7.31 -21.34
C LYS A 7 8.32 7.42 -20.13
N VAL A 8 7.08 7.87 -20.33
CA VAL A 8 6.06 7.96 -19.28
C VAL A 8 5.63 6.58 -18.81
N THR A 9 5.38 5.61 -19.70
CA THR A 9 5.01 4.24 -19.29
C THR A 9 6.15 3.51 -18.59
N SER A 10 7.40 3.68 -19.04
CA SER A 10 8.59 3.10 -18.39
C SER A 10 8.88 3.72 -17.03
N ALA A 11 8.70 5.04 -16.87
CA ALA A 11 8.82 5.72 -15.59
C ALA A 11 7.70 5.32 -14.61
N HIS A 12 6.48 5.15 -15.11
CA HIS A 12 5.35 4.66 -14.32
C HIS A 12 5.60 3.23 -13.82
N SER A 13 6.07 2.31 -14.68
CA SER A 13 6.38 0.94 -14.27
C SER A 13 7.54 0.86 -13.26
N ALA A 14 8.56 1.70 -13.39
CA ALA A 14 9.66 1.77 -12.44
C ALA A 14 9.20 2.31 -11.07
N CYS A 15 8.35 3.34 -11.05
CA CYS A 15 7.77 3.89 -9.84
C CYS A 15 6.92 2.85 -9.08
N CYS A 16 6.11 2.06 -9.80
CA CYS A 16 5.33 0.98 -9.20
C CYS A 16 6.21 -0.09 -8.55
N ALA A 17 7.32 -0.47 -9.19
CA ALA A 17 8.26 -1.43 -8.62
C ALA A 17 8.93 -0.91 -7.33
N GLU A 18 9.34 0.37 -7.30
CA GLU A 18 9.91 0.97 -6.08
C GLU A 18 8.90 1.05 -4.94
N LEU A 19 7.63 1.32 -5.27
CA LEU A 19 6.53 1.36 -4.32
C LEU A 19 6.26 -0.02 -3.71
N ASP A 20 6.22 -1.08 -4.52
CA ASP A 20 6.06 -2.46 -4.04
C ASP A 20 7.17 -2.82 -3.04
N VAL A 21 8.42 -2.47 -3.35
CA VAL A 21 9.56 -2.68 -2.44
C VAL A 21 9.36 -1.90 -1.14
N ALA A 22 8.88 -0.65 -1.20
CA ALA A 22 8.61 0.14 0.00
C ALA A 22 7.50 -0.49 0.86
N ILE A 23 6.42 -0.98 0.24
CA ILE A 23 5.31 -1.66 0.94
C ILE A 23 5.82 -2.94 1.61
N VAL A 24 6.58 -3.78 0.90
CA VAL A 24 7.14 -5.03 1.48
C VAL A 24 8.08 -4.72 2.64
N LYS A 25 8.94 -3.70 2.52
CA LYS A 25 9.86 -3.31 3.61
C LYS A 25 9.14 -2.66 4.80
N ALA A 26 8.06 -1.91 4.56
CA ALA A 26 7.23 -1.34 5.63
C ALA A 26 6.42 -2.43 6.37
N THR A 27 6.06 -3.50 5.67
CA THR A 27 5.17 -4.58 6.15
C THR A 27 5.89 -5.93 6.24
N ASN A 28 7.17 -5.92 6.61
CA ASN A 28 7.91 -7.16 6.84
C ASN A 28 7.48 -7.84 8.15
N HIS A 29 7.88 -9.09 8.32
CA HIS A 29 7.52 -9.95 9.46
C HIS A 29 8.18 -9.57 10.79
N VAL A 30 9.07 -8.56 10.80
CA VAL A 30 9.74 -8.13 12.02
C VAL A 30 8.71 -7.43 12.92
N GLU A 31 8.63 -7.87 14.18
CA GLU A 31 7.73 -7.37 15.22
C GLU A 31 8.16 -6.00 15.77
N CYS A 32 8.26 -5.03 14.85
CA CYS A 32 8.48 -3.64 15.16
C CYS A 32 7.64 -2.76 14.23
N PRO A 33 7.35 -1.52 14.64
CA PRO A 33 6.60 -0.59 13.81
C PRO A 33 7.24 -0.38 12.42
N PRO A 34 6.45 -0.05 11.38
CA PRO A 34 7.00 0.25 10.06
C PRO A 34 8.07 1.34 10.13
N LYS A 35 9.22 1.12 9.50
CA LYS A 35 10.29 2.13 9.49
C LYS A 35 9.86 3.37 8.72
N GLU A 36 10.06 4.53 9.32
CA GLU A 36 9.59 5.83 8.81
C GLU A 36 10.06 6.14 7.37
N ARG A 37 11.27 5.71 7.01
CA ARG A 37 11.80 5.89 5.64
C ARG A 37 10.94 5.23 4.56
N HIS A 38 10.25 4.12 4.88
CA HIS A 38 9.40 3.42 3.93
C HIS A 38 8.00 4.05 3.90
N LEU A 39 7.49 4.46 5.06
CA LEU A 39 6.24 5.23 5.15
C LEU A 39 6.32 6.51 4.33
N ARG A 40 7.41 7.27 4.43
CA ARG A 40 7.63 8.48 3.62
C ARG A 40 7.58 8.22 2.10
N LYS A 41 8.13 7.10 1.63
CA LYS A 41 8.05 6.72 0.21
C LYS A 41 6.62 6.41 -0.22
N ILE A 42 5.88 5.69 0.61
CA ILE A 42 4.47 5.34 0.36
C ILE A 42 3.61 6.61 0.36
N ALA A 43 3.78 7.49 1.36
CA ALA A 43 3.06 8.76 1.45
C ALA A 43 3.34 9.67 0.25
N PHE A 44 4.57 9.70 -0.25
CA PHE A 44 4.90 10.43 -1.46
C PHE A 44 4.19 9.85 -2.70
N ALA A 45 4.08 8.52 -2.81
CA ALA A 45 3.37 7.84 -3.89
C ALA A 45 1.85 8.08 -3.87
N THR A 46 1.30 8.53 -2.73
CA THR A 46 -0.12 8.85 -2.56
C THR A 46 -0.41 10.36 -2.46
N SER A 47 0.57 11.22 -2.76
CA SER A 47 0.41 12.68 -2.69
C SER A 47 -0.36 13.25 -3.89
N ALA A 48 -0.96 14.45 -3.76
CA ALA A 48 -1.70 15.10 -4.83
C ALA A 48 -0.87 15.40 -6.09
N VAL A 49 0.47 15.42 -5.99
CA VAL A 49 1.38 15.64 -7.12
C VAL A 49 1.48 14.38 -8.00
N ARG A 50 1.06 13.22 -7.48
CA ARG A 50 1.10 11.95 -8.22
C ARG A 50 -0.15 11.74 -9.07
N PRO A 51 -0.02 11.03 -10.21
CA PRO A 51 -1.18 10.58 -10.98
C PRO A 51 -2.14 9.74 -10.12
N ARG A 52 -3.45 9.93 -10.29
CA ARG A 52 -4.49 9.13 -9.59
C ARG A 52 -4.30 7.62 -9.78
N ALA A 53 -3.78 7.19 -10.94
CA ALA A 53 -3.46 5.80 -11.21
C ALA A 53 -2.40 5.23 -10.24
N ASP A 54 -1.40 6.02 -9.83
CA ASP A 54 -0.37 5.60 -8.87
C ASP A 54 -0.98 5.43 -7.47
N VAL A 55 -1.87 6.35 -7.08
CA VAL A 55 -2.59 6.30 -5.79
C VAL A 55 -3.48 5.06 -5.73
N ALA A 56 -4.27 4.83 -6.79
CA ALA A 56 -5.12 3.64 -6.92
C ALA A 56 -4.30 2.35 -6.91
N TYR A 57 -3.14 2.34 -7.58
CA TYR A 57 -2.22 1.20 -7.55
C TYR A 57 -1.68 0.94 -6.13
N CYS A 58 -1.30 1.99 -5.38
CA CYS A 58 -0.85 1.88 -3.99
C CYS A 58 -1.94 1.25 -3.10
N ILE A 59 -3.17 1.73 -3.24
CA ILE A 59 -4.33 1.20 -2.51
C ILE A 59 -4.53 -0.29 -2.82
N GLN A 60 -4.49 -0.64 -4.10
CA GLN A 60 -4.63 -2.02 -4.54
C GLN A 60 -3.47 -2.90 -4.02
N ALA A 61 -2.24 -2.40 -4.00
CA ALA A 61 -1.08 -3.11 -3.49
C ALA A 61 -1.18 -3.38 -1.98
N LEU A 62 -1.61 -2.40 -1.19
CA LEU A 62 -1.86 -2.56 0.25
C LEU A 62 -3.00 -3.54 0.52
N SER A 63 -4.12 -3.45 -0.22
CA SER A 63 -5.23 -4.40 -0.13
C SER A 63 -4.78 -5.82 -0.46
N ARG A 64 -4.03 -6.02 -1.56
CA ARG A 64 -3.44 -7.33 -1.91
C ARG A 64 -2.50 -7.87 -0.82
N ARG A 65 -1.68 -7.01 -0.19
CA ARG A 65 -0.78 -7.41 0.90
C ARG A 65 -1.57 -7.94 2.09
N LEU A 66 -2.69 -7.29 2.42
CA LEU A 66 -3.58 -7.67 3.51
C LEU A 66 -4.33 -8.98 3.22
N THR A 67 -4.86 -9.16 2.00
CA THR A 67 -5.60 -10.37 1.62
C THR A 67 -4.72 -11.62 1.53
N LYS A 68 -3.45 -11.48 1.16
CA LYS A 68 -2.53 -12.62 0.95
C LYS A 68 -1.77 -13.05 2.20
N THR A 69 -1.76 -12.23 3.26
CA THR A 69 -0.97 -12.54 4.44
C THR A 69 -1.78 -13.34 5.45
N HIS A 70 -1.13 -14.30 6.09
CA HIS A 70 -1.62 -15.06 7.24
C HIS A 70 -0.75 -14.78 8.47
N ASN A 71 -0.06 -13.63 8.47
CA ASN A 71 0.84 -13.22 9.54
C ASN A 71 0.33 -11.92 10.15
N TRP A 72 0.05 -11.96 11.45
CA TRP A 72 -0.55 -10.87 12.21
C TRP A 72 0.32 -9.60 12.16
N THR A 73 1.65 -9.75 12.20
CA THR A 73 2.60 -8.63 12.13
C THR A 73 2.49 -7.91 10.80
N VAL A 74 2.44 -8.64 9.69
CA VAL A 74 2.27 -8.05 8.35
C VAL A 74 0.90 -7.38 8.22
N ALA A 75 -0.16 -8.04 8.69
CA ALA A 75 -1.51 -7.49 8.64
C ALA A 75 -1.61 -6.18 9.44
N LEU A 76 -1.14 -6.18 10.68
CA LEU A 76 -1.15 -5.01 11.56
C LEU A 76 -0.32 -3.86 10.98
N LYS A 77 0.88 -4.14 10.46
CA LYS A 77 1.73 -3.11 9.86
C LYS A 77 1.12 -2.52 8.59
N THR A 78 0.40 -3.33 7.81
CA THR A 78 -0.34 -2.85 6.64
C THR A 78 -1.47 -1.92 7.07
N LEU A 79 -2.22 -2.26 8.13
CA LEU A 79 -3.24 -1.37 8.70
C LEU A 79 -2.65 -0.07 9.25
N ILE A 80 -1.51 -0.14 9.93
CA ILE A 80 -0.79 1.05 10.43
C ILE A 80 -0.41 1.98 9.26
N VAL A 81 0.08 1.43 8.14
CA VAL A 81 0.40 2.22 6.94
C VAL A 81 -0.86 2.92 6.42
N ILE A 82 -1.97 2.18 6.23
CA ILE A 82 -3.24 2.76 5.76
C ILE A 82 -3.73 3.86 6.72
N HIS A 83 -3.68 3.61 8.02
CA HIS A 83 -4.09 4.58 9.04
C HIS A 83 -3.23 5.86 8.99
N ARG A 84 -1.90 5.73 8.86
CA ARG A 84 -0.99 6.88 8.74
C ARG A 84 -1.30 7.70 7.48
N LEU A 85 -1.54 7.04 6.34
CA LEU A 85 -1.92 7.72 5.11
C LEU A 85 -3.26 8.47 5.23
N LEU A 86 -4.22 7.92 5.96
CA LEU A 86 -5.50 8.59 6.22
C LEU A 86 -5.39 9.76 7.20
N ARG A 87 -4.48 9.68 8.19
CA ARG A 87 -4.35 10.67 9.26
C ARG A 87 -3.42 11.83 8.92
N GLU A 88 -2.32 11.52 8.24
CA GLU A 88 -1.19 12.44 8.00
C GLU A 88 -0.88 12.62 6.50
N GLY A 89 -1.53 11.85 5.63
CA GLY A 89 -1.33 11.91 4.18
C GLY A 89 -2.23 12.94 3.49
N ASP A 90 -2.11 12.96 2.17
CA ASP A 90 -2.87 13.86 1.30
C ASP A 90 -4.36 13.42 1.21
N PRO A 91 -5.32 14.36 1.20
CA PRO A 91 -6.75 14.05 1.04
C PRO A 91 -7.07 13.19 -0.19
N THR A 92 -6.28 13.29 -1.25
CA THR A 92 -6.41 12.48 -2.48
C THR A 92 -6.41 10.98 -2.17
N PHE A 93 -5.62 10.52 -1.19
CA PHE A 93 -5.61 9.13 -0.79
C PHE A 93 -6.98 8.69 -0.24
N ARG A 94 -7.60 9.52 0.61
CA ARG A 94 -8.91 9.23 1.19
C ARG A 94 -10.00 9.15 0.12
N GLU A 95 -10.00 10.07 -0.84
CA GLU A 95 -10.95 10.06 -1.95
C GLU A 95 -10.86 8.79 -2.80
N GLU A 96 -9.64 8.43 -3.20
CA GLU A 96 -9.40 7.20 -3.96
C GLU A 96 -9.70 5.94 -3.13
N LEU A 97 -9.44 5.95 -1.82
CA LEU A 97 -9.78 4.85 -0.92
C LEU A 97 -11.29 4.63 -0.85
N LEU A 98 -12.07 5.71 -0.76
CA LEU A 98 -13.52 5.66 -0.79
C LEU A 98 -14.02 5.13 -2.13
N ALA A 99 -13.49 5.64 -3.25
CA ALA A 99 -13.83 5.16 -4.58
C ALA A 99 -13.51 3.67 -4.77
N PHE A 100 -12.37 3.21 -4.25
CA PHE A 100 -11.98 1.81 -4.27
C PHE A 100 -12.91 0.95 -3.42
N SER A 101 -13.30 1.42 -2.24
CA SER A 101 -14.22 0.70 -1.34
C SER A 101 -15.64 0.54 -1.91
N GLN A 102 -16.06 1.39 -2.85
CA GLN A 102 -17.34 1.19 -3.56
C GLN A 102 -17.27 0.04 -4.58
N ARG A 103 -16.08 -0.31 -5.05
CA ARG A 103 -15.86 -1.37 -6.05
C ARG A 103 -15.55 -2.73 -5.43
N GLY A 104 -15.30 -2.78 -4.12
CA GLY A 104 -14.97 -4.02 -3.42
C GLY A 104 -14.56 -3.80 -1.97
N ARG A 105 -14.26 -4.90 -1.27
CA ARG A 105 -13.84 -4.85 0.14
C ARG A 105 -12.33 -4.63 0.24
N ILE A 106 -11.94 -3.50 0.80
CA ILE A 106 -10.52 -3.12 0.92
C ILE A 106 -9.81 -3.77 2.11
N LEU A 107 -10.49 -3.89 3.25
CA LEU A 107 -10.00 -4.49 4.49
C LEU A 107 -10.72 -5.80 4.78
N GLN A 108 -10.50 -6.83 3.96
CA GLN A 108 -11.05 -8.18 4.21
C GLN A 108 -10.28 -8.87 5.34
N LEU A 109 -10.65 -8.56 6.58
CA LEU A 109 -10.05 -9.17 7.77
C LEU A 109 -11.05 -9.98 8.62
N SER A 110 -12.31 -10.04 8.22
CA SER A 110 -13.37 -10.71 9.01
C SER A 110 -13.08 -12.18 9.30
N ASN A 111 -12.37 -12.85 8.40
CA ASN A 111 -11.97 -14.26 8.53
C ASN A 111 -10.46 -14.42 8.69
N PHE A 112 -9.74 -13.35 9.03
CA PHE A 112 -8.29 -13.39 9.17
C PHE A 112 -7.91 -14.33 10.32
N LYS A 113 -6.96 -15.23 10.05
CA LYS A 113 -6.35 -16.12 11.04
C LYS A 113 -4.84 -16.03 10.89
N ASP A 114 -4.17 -15.96 12.03
CA ASP A 114 -2.72 -16.04 12.06
C ASP A 114 -2.29 -17.51 12.01
N ASP A 115 -1.51 -17.86 11.00
CA ASP A 115 -0.92 -19.19 10.84
C ASP A 115 0.60 -19.15 11.11
N SER A 116 1.10 -18.06 11.71
CA SER A 116 2.53 -17.84 11.91
C SER A 116 3.06 -18.29 13.27
N SER A 117 2.18 -18.44 14.25
CA SER A 117 2.49 -19.12 15.50
C SER A 117 2.69 -20.62 15.26
N PRO A 118 3.70 -21.27 15.87
CA PRO A 118 3.83 -22.72 15.81
C PRO A 118 2.56 -23.36 16.40
N ILE A 119 2.08 -24.43 15.75
CA ILE A 119 1.00 -25.26 16.28
C ILE A 119 1.57 -25.93 17.54
N VAL A 120 1.15 -25.45 18.70
CA VAL A 120 1.43 -26.04 20.01
C VAL A 120 0.50 -27.22 20.24
#